data_AF-A0A031K668-F1
#
_entry.id   AF-A0A031K668-F1
#
_cell.length_a   1.000
_cell.length_b   1.000
_cell.length_c   1.000
_cell.angle_alpha   90.00
_cell.angle_beta   90.00
_cell.angle_gamma   90.00
#
_symmetry.space_group_name_H-M   'P 1'
#
loop_
_entity.id
_entity.type
_entity.pdbx_description
1 polymer ?
#
loop_
_entity_poly.entity_id
_entity_poly.type
_entity_poly.pdbx_seq_one_letter_code
_entity_poly.pdbx_strand_id
1 'polypeptide(L)'
;MVRRHVWTNKEVLRLHAAYRDSVSDNELIKLFPGLRLCQIKSKASHIGAVRRQPSLVTFEDPTLDAIRRRSKEMQISFVELDKRAGTGRFFQKSCRRPSLKHIAHAARILEAQVGIEWLD
;
A
#
# COMPACT_ATOMS: atom_id res chain seq x y z
N MET A 1 -26.06 -27.17 -13.07
CA MET A 1 -25.16 -26.23 -13.78
C MET A 1 -25.15 -24.91 -13.03
N VAL A 2 -24.00 -24.45 -12.54
CA VAL A 2 -23.90 -23.10 -11.96
C VAL A 2 -23.87 -22.11 -13.13
N ARG A 3 -24.94 -21.33 -13.33
CA ARG A 3 -24.96 -20.25 -14.32
C ARG A 3 -23.79 -19.30 -14.02
N ARG A 4 -22.93 -19.04 -15.00
CA ARG A 4 -21.88 -18.03 -14.89
C ARG A 4 -22.54 -16.66 -14.82
N HIS A 5 -22.16 -15.85 -13.83
CA HIS A 5 -22.60 -14.45 -13.75
C HIS A 5 -22.04 -13.67 -14.94
N VAL A 6 -22.92 -12.94 -15.63
CA VAL A 6 -22.53 -12.05 -16.73
C VAL A 6 -22.40 -10.64 -16.16
N TRP A 7 -21.18 -10.13 -16.13
CA TRP A 7 -20.89 -8.79 -15.62
C TRP A 7 -21.38 -7.71 -16.59
N THR A 8 -22.24 -6.84 -16.10
CA THR A 8 -22.68 -5.65 -16.84
C THR A 8 -21.67 -4.51 -16.72
N ASN A 9 -21.69 -3.57 -17.67
CA ASN A 9 -20.83 -2.38 -17.61
C ASN A 9 -21.06 -1.55 -16.34
N LYS A 10 -22.31 -1.49 -15.84
CA LYS A 10 -22.65 -0.80 -14.59
C LYS A 10 -21.98 -1.46 -13.37
N GLU A 11 -21.97 -2.79 -13.33
CA GLU A 11 -21.28 -3.54 -12.26
C GLU A 11 -19.76 -3.37 -12.33
N VAL A 12 -19.19 -3.34 -13.54
CA VAL A 12 -17.76 -3.09 -13.74
C VAL A 12 -17.37 -1.69 -13.25
N LEU A 13 -18.15 -0.66 -13.59
CA LEU A 13 -17.92 0.70 -13.09
C LEU A 13 -18.06 0.77 -11.56
N ARG A 14 -19.07 0.10 -11.00
CA ARG A 14 -19.26 0.01 -9.54
C ARG A 14 -18.09 -0.71 -8.86
N LEU A 15 -17.53 -1.74 -9.51
CA LEU A 15 -16.37 -2.48 -9.00
C LEU A 15 -15.10 -1.61 -9.01
N HIS A 16 -14.89 -0.82 -10.07
CA HIS A 16 -13.80 0.17 -10.12
C HIS A 16 -13.92 1.21 -8.99
N ALA A 17 -15.12 1.76 -8.76
CA ALA A 17 -15.36 2.71 -7.68
C ALA A 17 -15.09 2.06 -6.31
N ALA A 18 -15.63 0.87 -6.05
CA ALA A 18 -15.42 0.16 -4.79
C ALA A 18 -13.95 -0.13 -4.49
N TYR A 19 -13.14 -0.48 -5.50
CA TYR A 19 -11.70 -0.66 -5.32
C TYR A 19 -11.00 0.68 -5.10
N ARG A 20 -11.33 1.72 -5.87
CA ARG A 20 -10.78 3.07 -5.69
C ARG A 20 -11.04 3.61 -4.27
N ASP A 21 -12.20 3.32 -3.70
CA ASP A 21 -12.59 3.77 -2.36
C ASP A 21 -12.10 2.81 -1.25
N SER A 22 -11.30 1.80 -1.61
CA SER A 22 -10.73 0.81 -0.69
C SER A 22 -11.78 0.12 0.18
N VAL A 23 -12.94 -0.17 -0.41
CA VAL A 23 -14.06 -0.88 0.23
C VAL A 23 -13.60 -2.25 0.75
N SER A 24 -14.04 -2.60 1.96
CA SER A 24 -13.67 -3.87 2.61
C SER A 24 -14.29 -5.08 1.91
N ASP A 25 -13.72 -6.26 2.15
CA ASP A 25 -14.22 -7.52 1.54
C ASP A 25 -15.67 -7.82 1.94
N ASN A 26 -16.08 -7.49 3.17
CA ASN A 26 -17.46 -7.67 3.64
C ASN A 26 -18.44 -6.75 2.90
N GLU A 27 -18.05 -5.49 2.70
CA GLU A 27 -18.86 -4.53 1.96
C GLU A 27 -18.91 -4.86 0.46
N LEU A 28 -17.83 -5.41 -0.12
CA LEU A 28 -17.86 -5.91 -1.50
C LEU A 28 -18.90 -7.02 -1.70
N ILE A 29 -19.04 -7.94 -0.73
CA ILE A 29 -20.07 -9.00 -0.80
C ILE A 29 -21.47 -8.39 -0.75
N LYS A 30 -21.69 -7.36 0.08
CA LYS A 30 -22.97 -6.63 0.14
C LYS A 30 -23.27 -5.87 -1.15
N LEU A 31 -22.26 -5.29 -1.79
CA LEU A 31 -22.40 -4.54 -3.05
C LEU A 31 -22.75 -5.43 -4.26
N PHE A 32 -22.34 -6.70 -4.21
CA PHE A 32 -22.57 -7.67 -5.28
C PHE A 32 -23.23 -8.95 -4.71
N PRO A 33 -24.50 -8.85 -4.30
CA PRO A 33 -25.20 -9.98 -3.70
C PRO A 33 -25.29 -11.14 -4.72
N GLY A 34 -25.04 -12.35 -4.24
CA GLY A 34 -25.01 -13.56 -5.08
C GLY A 34 -23.66 -13.87 -5.73
N LEU A 35 -22.65 -13.00 -5.59
CA LEU A 35 -21.28 -13.30 -5.99
C LEU A 35 -20.42 -13.69 -4.79
N ARG A 36 -19.58 -14.70 -4.98
CA ARG A 36 -18.54 -15.04 -4.01
C ARG A 36 -17.40 -14.05 -4.13
N LEU A 37 -16.75 -13.77 -3.00
CA LEU A 37 -15.59 -12.87 -2.95
C LEU A 37 -14.49 -13.24 -3.95
N CYS A 38 -14.25 -14.53 -4.18
CA CYS A 38 -13.28 -15.00 -5.18
C CYS A 38 -13.66 -14.58 -6.61
N GLN A 39 -14.94 -14.57 -6.97
CA GLN A 39 -15.42 -14.15 -8.28
C GLN A 39 -15.26 -12.64 -8.45
N ILE A 40 -15.56 -11.88 -7.39
CA ILE A 40 -15.39 -10.41 -7.37
C ILE A 40 -13.90 -10.06 -7.53
N LYS A 41 -13.02 -10.69 -6.75
CA LYS A 41 -11.56 -10.48 -6.83
C LYS A 41 -10.98 -10.89 -8.19
N SER A 42 -11.42 -12.02 -8.74
CA SER A 42 -11.03 -12.46 -10.07
C SER A 42 -11.44 -11.45 -11.14
N LYS A 43 -12.68 -10.95 -11.09
CA LYS A 43 -13.12 -9.90 -12.03
C LYS A 43 -12.32 -8.62 -11.85
N ALA A 44 -12.10 -8.17 -10.61
CA ALA A 44 -11.33 -6.96 -10.31
C ALA A 44 -9.92 -7.02 -10.89
N SER A 45 -9.23 -8.15 -10.75
CA SER A 45 -7.92 -8.37 -11.36
C SER A 45 -7.99 -8.33 -12.89
N HIS A 46 -8.99 -8.99 -13.49
CA HIS A 46 -9.16 -9.01 -14.95
C HIS A 46 -9.42 -7.62 -15.55
N ILE A 47 -10.15 -6.74 -14.85
CA ILE A 47 -10.43 -5.37 -15.31
C ILE A 47 -9.37 -4.35 -14.84
N GLY A 48 -8.32 -4.77 -14.14
CA GLY A 48 -7.29 -3.87 -13.61
C GLY A 48 -7.79 -2.90 -12.53
N ALA A 49 -8.80 -3.27 -11.75
CA ALA A 49 -9.26 -2.46 -10.62
C ALA A 49 -8.25 -2.55 -9.47
N VAL A 50 -7.55 -1.45 -9.18
CA VAL A 50 -6.53 -1.37 -8.13
C VAL A 50 -7.09 -0.61 -6.91
N ARG A 51 -6.82 -1.12 -5.71
CA ARG A 51 -7.19 -0.42 -4.46
C ARG A 51 -6.34 0.83 -4.27
N ARG A 52 -6.95 1.94 -3.83
CA ARG A 52 -6.19 3.12 -3.42
C ARG A 52 -5.28 2.74 -2.26
N GLN A 53 -3.97 2.87 -2.47
CA GLN A 53 -3.02 2.55 -1.41
C GLN A 53 -3.32 3.43 -0.19
N PRO A 54 -3.35 2.86 1.03
CA PRO A 54 -3.59 3.63 2.23
C PRO A 54 -2.63 4.84 2.28
N SER A 55 -3.15 5.97 2.76
CA SER A 55 -2.31 7.12 3.11
C SER A 55 -1.20 6.64 4.06
N LEU A 56 -0.04 7.31 3.97
CA LEU A 56 1.04 7.00 4.89
C LEU A 56 0.51 7.23 6.30
N VAL A 57 0.50 6.18 7.12
CA VAL A 57 0.42 6.33 8.57
C VAL A 57 1.63 7.17 8.96
N THR A 58 1.40 8.41 9.38
CA THR A 58 2.40 9.28 9.99
C THR A 58 2.94 8.57 11.23
N PHE A 59 4.25 8.39 11.31
CA PHE A 59 4.89 7.83 12.50
C PHE A 59 5.27 8.95 13.46
N GLU A 60 5.34 8.65 14.75
CA GLU A 60 5.78 9.61 15.78
C GLU A 60 7.27 10.03 15.61
N ASP A 61 7.99 9.42 14.66
CA ASP A 61 9.37 9.74 14.31
C ASP A 61 9.44 10.51 12.96
N PRO A 62 9.86 11.80 12.97
CA PRO A 62 9.92 12.63 11.77
C PRO A 62 10.91 12.11 10.71
N THR A 63 11.94 11.36 11.12
CA THR A 63 12.93 10.76 10.23
C THR A 63 12.31 9.66 9.37
N LEU A 64 11.48 8.81 9.97
CA LEU A 64 10.77 7.76 9.25
C LEU A 64 9.76 8.33 8.27
N ASP A 65 9.06 9.40 8.66
CA ASP A 65 8.13 10.09 7.78
C ASP A 65 8.83 10.76 6.59
N ALA A 66 9.99 11.39 6.82
CA ALA A 66 10.80 11.95 5.75
C ALA A 66 11.24 10.89 4.74
N ILE A 67 11.73 9.74 5.21
CA ILE A 67 12.11 8.60 4.35
C ILE A 67 10.91 8.11 3.54
N ARG A 68 9.74 7.95 4.16
CA ARG A 68 8.55 7.44 3.46
C ARG A 68 8.00 8.42 2.45
N ARG A 69 8.02 9.71 2.77
CA ARG A 69 7.64 10.78 1.85
C ARG A 69 8.55 10.77 0.63
N ARG A 70 9.87 10.73 0.84
CA ARG A 70 10.86 10.68 -0.24
C ARG A 70 10.74 9.42 -1.09
N SER A 71 10.50 8.26 -0.47
CA SER A 71 10.21 7.01 -1.19
C SER A 71 8.98 7.13 -2.10
N LYS A 72 7.93 7.82 -1.65
CA LYS A 72 6.74 8.10 -2.49
C LYS A 72 7.05 9.05 -3.64
N GLU A 73 7.82 10.11 -3.41
CA GLU A 73 8.27 11.04 -4.46
C GLU A 73 9.05 10.30 -5.57
N MET A 74 9.93 9.37 -5.18
CA MET A 74 10.73 8.55 -6.10
C MET A 74 9.95 7.36 -6.69
N GLN A 75 8.64 7.23 -6.40
CA GLN A 75 7.79 6.11 -6.84
C GLN A 75 8.31 4.73 -6.43
N ILE A 76 9.09 4.65 -5.34
CA ILE A 76 9.59 3.39 -4.78
C ILE A 76 8.56 2.88 -3.76
N SER A 77 8.08 1.65 -3.96
CA SER A 77 7.17 0.99 -3.00
C SER A 77 7.91 0.66 -1.70
N PHE A 78 7.21 0.65 -0.55
CA PHE A 78 7.86 0.27 0.72
C PHE A 78 8.37 -1.16 0.75
N VAL A 79 7.74 -2.06 0.00
CA VAL A 79 8.22 -3.44 -0.16
C VAL A 79 9.58 -3.46 -0.85
N GLU A 80 9.72 -2.66 -1.92
CA GLU A 80 10.98 -2.53 -2.64
C GLU A 80 12.04 -1.79 -1.83
N LEU A 81 11.65 -0.73 -1.11
CA LEU A 81 12.54 -0.02 -0.20
C LEU A 81 13.07 -0.94 0.88
N ASP A 82 12.18 -1.71 1.53
CA ASP A 82 12.56 -2.68 2.54
C ASP A 82 13.54 -3.72 1.96
N LYS A 83 13.21 -4.29 0.79
CA LYS A 83 14.08 -5.25 0.09
C LYS A 83 15.47 -4.68 -0.21
N ARG A 84 15.55 -3.45 -0.73
CA ARG A 84 16.84 -2.79 -1.06
C ARG A 84 17.64 -2.40 0.17
N ALA A 85 16.96 -1.98 1.24
CA ALA A 85 17.61 -1.64 2.51
C ALA A 85 18.01 -2.89 3.31
N GLY A 86 17.66 -4.09 2.84
CA GLY A 86 17.87 -5.34 3.58
C GLY A 86 17.00 -5.41 4.83
N THR A 87 15.93 -4.63 4.89
CA THR A 87 14.99 -4.58 6.00
C THR A 87 13.76 -5.42 5.67
N GLY A 88 13.18 -6.09 6.66
CA GLY A 88 12.04 -6.98 6.42
C GLY A 88 10.77 -6.22 6.04
N ARG A 89 10.04 -5.76 7.05
CA ARG A 89 8.82 -4.93 6.88
C ARG A 89 8.93 -3.65 7.70
N PHE A 90 10.15 -3.10 7.80
CA PHE A 90 10.49 -2.02 8.72
C PHE A 90 9.78 -0.72 8.32
N PHE A 91 9.94 -0.32 7.05
CA PHE A 91 9.27 0.88 6.51
C PHE A 91 7.77 0.66 6.23
N GLN A 92 7.35 -0.60 6.13
CA GLN A 92 5.95 -0.98 5.97
C GLN A 92 5.14 -0.90 7.27
N LYS A 93 5.68 -1.39 8.39
CA LYS A 93 4.91 -1.56 9.63
C LYS A 93 5.19 -0.53 10.72
N SER A 94 6.34 0.15 10.66
CA SER A 94 6.93 0.93 11.75
C SER A 94 7.01 0.19 13.07
N CYS A 95 8.23 0.04 13.53
CA CYS A 95 8.48 -0.35 14.90
C CYS A 95 8.62 0.93 15.72
N ARG A 96 8.13 0.89 16.97
CA ARG A 96 8.29 1.91 18.03
C ARG A 96 9.76 2.26 18.36
N ARG A 97 10.73 1.71 17.63
CA ARG A 97 12.17 1.88 17.85
C ARG A 97 12.85 2.12 16.49
N PRO A 98 13.22 3.36 16.17
CA PRO A 98 14.02 3.66 14.98
C PRO A 98 15.37 2.95 15.07
N SER A 99 15.87 2.47 13.93
CA SER A 99 17.19 1.86 13.82
C SER A 99 18.03 2.68 12.87
N LEU A 100 19.11 3.28 13.38
CA LEU A 100 20.04 4.09 12.59
C LEU A 100 20.59 3.34 11.38
N LYS A 101 20.88 2.03 11.52
CA LYS A 101 21.34 1.18 10.42
C LYS A 101 20.34 1.18 9.25
N HIS A 102 19.06 0.95 9.56
CA HIS A 102 18.01 0.89 8.54
C HIS A 102 17.78 2.27 7.90
N ILE A 103 17.78 3.30 8.73
CA ILE A 103 17.63 4.70 8.28
C ILE A 103 18.78 5.09 7.33
N ALA A 104 20.03 4.78 7.67
CA ALA A 104 21.19 5.07 6.84
C ALA A 104 21.16 4.32 5.50
N HIS A 105 20.77 3.04 5.50
CA HIS A 105 20.62 2.29 4.25
C HIS A 105 19.51 2.86 3.35
N ALA A 106 18.36 3.20 3.93
CA ALA A 106 17.27 3.82 3.19
C ALA A 106 17.66 5.21 2.66
N ALA A 107 18.35 6.02 3.46
CA ALA A 107 18.87 7.31 3.03
C ALA A 107 19.76 7.16 1.79
N ARG A 108 20.70 6.20 1.79
CA ARG A 108 21.55 5.92 0.62
C ARG A 108 20.75 5.55 -0.63
N ILE A 109 19.68 4.76 -0.49
CA ILE A 109 18.82 4.35 -1.63
C ILE A 109 18.01 5.53 -2.17
N LEU A 110 17.66 6.46 -1.30
CA LEU A 110 16.86 7.64 -1.62
C LEU A 110 17.73 8.88 -1.93
N GLU A 111 19.03 8.68 -2.14
CA GLU A 111 20.02 9.73 -2.45
C GLU A 111 20.06 10.84 -1.38
N ALA A 112 19.87 10.45 -0.11
CA ALA A 112 19.93 11.32 1.06
C ALA A 112 21.16 11.02 1.92
N GLN A 113 21.53 11.98 2.77
CA GLN A 113 22.61 11.84 3.75
C GLN A 113 22.04 11.88 5.17
N VAL A 114 22.67 11.14 6.08
CA VAL A 114 22.32 11.15 7.51
C VAL A 114 23.34 12.01 8.25
N GLY A 115 22.90 13.10 8.84
CA GLY A 115 23.68 13.94 9.76
C GLY A 115 23.37 13.58 11.22
N ILE A 116 24.34 13.79 12.10
CA ILE A 116 24.17 13.73 13.55
C ILE A 116 24.40 15.14 14.08
N GLU A 117 23.39 15.70 14.74
CA GLU A 117 23.44 17.00 15.38
C GLU A 117 23.29 16.81 16.90
N TRP A 118 24.06 17.56 17.67
CA TRP A 118 23.94 17.59 19.13
C TRP A 118 22.96 18.69 19.49
N LEU A 119 22.03 18.38 20.39
CA LEU A 119 21.19 19.38 21.03
C LEU A 119 22.00 19.94 22.20
N ASP A 120 22.45 21.18 22.08
CA ASP A 120 23.10 21.93 23.17
C ASP A 120 22.15 22.08 24.38
#